data_AF-A0A352SPG5-F1
#
_entry.id   AF-A0A352SPG5-F1
#
_cell.length_a   1.000
_cell.length_b   1.000
_cell.length_c   1.000
_cell.angle_alpha   90.00
_cell.angle_beta   90.00
_cell.angle_gamma   90.00
#
_symmetry.space_group_name_H-M   'P 1'
#
loop_
_entity.id
_entity.type
_entity.pdbx_description
1 polymer ?
#
loop_
_entity_poly.entity_id
_entity_poly.type
_entity_poly.pdbx_seq_one_letter_code
_entity_poly.pdbx_strand_id
1 'polypeptide(L)'
;MTVSPLAPDRFPDMPAIAGLGLATAASGLKYTGRDDMLLMHCDKGSSIAAVFTKSDTAAAPVQWSRDALASGHPPAAILVNAGNANAFTGSAGIATVTASATGMAQRIGCTPQAVLLASTGVIGEPLDSRVLEATFDGL
;
A
#
# COMPACT_ATOMS: atom_id res chain seq x y z
N MET A 1 -10.99 -23.19 0.04
CA MET A 1 -9.99 -23.42 1.10
C MET A 1 -10.74 -23.64 2.40
N THR A 2 -10.26 -24.55 3.26
CA THR A 2 -10.78 -24.71 4.62
C THR A 2 -10.41 -23.47 5.43
N VAL A 3 -11.40 -22.82 6.03
CA VAL A 3 -11.18 -21.66 6.90
C VAL A 3 -10.40 -22.11 8.14
N SER A 4 -9.41 -21.32 8.56
CA SER A 4 -8.61 -21.64 9.75
C SER A 4 -9.51 -21.80 10.99
N PRO A 5 -9.27 -22.78 11.87
CA PRO A 5 -10.01 -22.91 13.12
C PRO A 5 -9.76 -21.74 14.09
N LEU A 6 -8.75 -20.90 13.82
CA LEU A 6 -8.46 -19.67 14.55
C LEU A 6 -9.09 -18.43 13.91
N ALA A 7 -9.70 -18.56 12.73
CA ALA A 7 -10.38 -17.44 12.09
C ALA A 7 -11.65 -17.13 12.90
N PRO A 8 -11.86 -15.86 13.31
CA PRO A 8 -13.11 -15.49 13.95
C PRO A 8 -14.28 -15.65 12.96
N ASP A 9 -15.48 -15.94 13.48
CA ASP A 9 -16.69 -16.13 12.67
C ASP A 9 -17.02 -14.89 11.80
N ARG A 10 -16.64 -13.70 12.29
CA ARG A 10 -16.69 -12.45 11.55
C ARG A 10 -15.52 -11.55 11.94
N PHE A 11 -15.18 -10.61 11.05
CA PHE A 11 -14.26 -9.54 11.40
C PHE A 11 -14.93 -8.62 12.44
N PRO A 12 -14.20 -8.16 13.49
CA PRO A 12 -14.78 -7.28 14.49
C PRO A 12 -15.14 -5.91 13.90
N ASP A 13 -16.12 -5.25 14.49
CA ASP A 13 -16.42 -3.86 14.18
C ASP A 13 -15.25 -2.99 14.64
N MET A 14 -14.57 -2.35 13.69
CA MET A 14 -13.42 -1.50 13.98
C MET A 14 -13.93 -0.10 14.36
N PRO A 15 -13.54 0.44 15.53
CA PRO A 15 -13.92 1.80 15.89
C PRO A 15 -13.25 2.80 14.95
N ALA A 16 -13.95 3.90 14.65
CA ALA A 16 -13.33 5.01 13.93
C ALA A 16 -12.21 5.62 14.77
N ILE A 17 -11.06 5.83 14.15
CA ILE A 17 -9.92 6.53 14.76
C ILE A 17 -9.93 7.96 14.20
N ALA A 18 -10.09 8.95 15.08
CA ALA A 18 -10.09 10.35 14.66
C ALA A 18 -8.76 10.68 13.95
N GLY A 19 -8.87 11.31 12.77
CA GLY A 19 -7.72 11.68 11.95
C GLY A 19 -7.15 10.55 11.08
N LEU A 20 -7.79 9.37 11.04
CA LEU A 20 -7.43 8.27 10.14
C LEU A 20 -8.63 7.88 9.28
N GLY A 21 -8.50 8.04 7.97
CA GLY A 21 -9.43 7.47 7.01
C GLY A 21 -8.90 6.18 6.40
N LEU A 22 -9.81 5.23 6.20
CA LEU A 22 -9.54 3.91 5.65
C LEU A 22 -10.44 3.68 4.45
N ALA A 23 -9.87 3.21 3.35
CA ALA A 23 -10.61 2.75 2.18
C ALA A 23 -10.05 1.42 1.71
N THR A 24 -10.93 0.50 1.35
CA THR A 24 -10.56 -0.77 0.70
C THR A 24 -11.21 -0.85 -0.65
N ALA A 25 -10.58 -1.61 -1.55
CA ALA A 25 -11.17 -1.86 -2.84
C ALA A 25 -10.62 -3.13 -3.48
N ALA A 26 -11.40 -3.68 -4.42
CA ALA A 26 -11.02 -4.83 -5.20
C ALA A 26 -10.41 -4.37 -6.53
N SER A 27 -9.10 -4.54 -6.68
CA SER A 27 -8.39 -4.20 -7.93
C SER A 27 -8.58 -5.24 -9.03
N GLY A 28 -8.99 -6.46 -8.66
CA GLY A 28 -9.14 -7.58 -9.58
C GLY A 28 -7.82 -8.16 -10.09
N LEU A 29 -6.68 -7.76 -9.50
CA LEU A 29 -5.35 -8.12 -10.00
C LEU A 29 -5.04 -9.60 -9.79
N LYS A 30 -5.32 -10.12 -8.58
CA LYS A 30 -5.12 -11.54 -8.24
C LYS A 30 -6.40 -12.22 -7.82
N TYR A 31 -7.25 -11.52 -7.08
CA TYR A 31 -8.46 -12.08 -6.49
C TYR A 31 -9.70 -11.48 -7.16
N THR A 32 -10.69 -12.32 -7.42
CA THR A 32 -12.00 -11.90 -7.89
C THR A 32 -12.97 -11.86 -6.71
N GLY A 33 -13.72 -10.77 -6.57
CA GLY A 33 -14.73 -10.62 -5.50
C GLY A 33 -14.14 -10.45 -4.09
N ARG A 34 -12.88 -10.00 -3.99
CA ARG A 34 -12.19 -9.74 -2.72
C ARG A 34 -11.37 -8.48 -2.84
N ASP A 35 -11.47 -7.63 -1.81
CA ASP A 35 -10.61 -6.47 -1.67
C ASP A 35 -9.16 -6.91 -1.47
N ASP A 36 -8.29 -6.33 -2.29
CA ASP A 36 -6.86 -6.56 -2.27
C ASP A 36 -6.05 -5.26 -2.24
N MET A 37 -6.75 -4.13 -2.12
CA MET A 37 -6.19 -2.80 -1.90
C MET A 37 -6.65 -2.24 -0.57
N LEU A 38 -5.75 -1.55 0.13
CA LEU A 38 -6.04 -0.74 1.30
C LEU A 38 -5.32 0.61 1.15
N LEU A 39 -6.07 1.68 1.36
CA LEU A 39 -5.54 3.02 1.54
C LEU A 39 -5.80 3.47 2.97
N MET A 40 -4.75 3.95 3.62
CA MET A 40 -4.81 4.65 4.89
C MET A 40 -4.38 6.08 4.65
N HIS A 41 -5.21 7.06 4.95
CA HIS A 41 -4.85 8.47 4.86
C HIS A 41 -4.99 9.13 6.22
N CYS A 42 -4.00 9.95 6.59
CA CYS A 42 -3.93 10.60 7.88
C CYS A 42 -4.17 12.10 7.72
N ASP A 43 -4.91 12.68 8.64
CA ASP A 43 -5.14 14.12 8.67
C ASP A 43 -3.84 14.90 8.86
N LYS A 44 -3.84 16.13 8.37
CA LYS A 44 -2.68 17.04 8.50
C LYS A 44 -2.30 17.20 9.98
N GLY A 45 -1.00 17.06 10.26
CA GLY A 45 -0.45 17.10 11.62
C GLY A 45 -0.26 15.72 12.25
N SER A 46 -0.74 14.65 11.61
CA SER A 46 -0.42 13.28 12.00
C SER A 46 1.06 12.95 11.81
N SER A 47 1.54 11.97 12.56
CA SER A 47 2.91 11.43 12.44
C SER A 47 2.85 9.95 12.11
N ILE A 48 3.69 9.50 11.18
CA ILE A 48 3.85 8.09 10.84
C ILE A 48 5.28 7.67 11.20
N ALA A 49 5.40 6.55 11.91
CA ALA A 49 6.66 5.86 12.16
C ALA A 49 6.57 4.45 11.58
N ALA A 50 7.66 3.94 11.01
CA ALA A 50 7.70 2.62 10.42
C ALA A 50 9.03 1.92 10.72
N VAL A 51 8.97 0.59 10.81
CA VAL A 51 10.14 -0.28 10.82
C VAL A 51 10.05 -1.19 9.60
N PHE A 52 11.20 -1.46 9.00
CA PHE A 52 11.31 -2.24 7.77
C PHE A 52 12.09 -3.51 8.00
N THR A 53 11.89 -4.51 7.14
CA THR A 53 12.69 -5.73 7.17
C THR A 53 14.18 -5.43 7.03
N LYS A 54 15.02 -6.21 7.72
CA LYS A 54 16.47 -6.21 7.61
C LYS A 54 17.00 -7.14 6.50
N SER A 55 16.11 -7.76 5.73
CA SER A 55 16.51 -8.63 4.62
C SER A 55 17.33 -7.87 3.58
N ASP A 56 18.42 -8.49 3.10
CA ASP A 56 19.22 -7.99 1.97
C ASP A 56 18.42 -7.98 0.65
N THR A 57 17.28 -8.67 0.63
CA THR A 57 16.41 -8.84 -0.53
C THR A 57 15.08 -8.09 -0.38
N ALA A 58 15.12 -6.93 0.29
CA ALA A 58 13.95 -6.09 0.50
C ALA A 58 13.26 -5.71 -0.82
N ALA A 59 11.93 -5.84 -0.86
CA ALA A 59 11.12 -5.52 -2.03
C ALA A 59 11.17 -4.02 -2.40
N ALA A 60 10.87 -3.68 -3.64
CA ALA A 60 10.79 -2.29 -4.12
C ALA A 60 9.93 -1.36 -3.21
N PRO A 61 8.72 -1.74 -2.75
CA PRO A 61 7.91 -0.88 -1.85
C PRO A 61 8.56 -0.63 -0.49
N VAL A 62 9.34 -1.59 0.03
CA VAL A 62 10.07 -1.41 1.29
C VAL A 62 11.18 -0.36 1.12
N GLN A 63 11.93 -0.46 0.02
CA GLN A 63 13.00 0.50 -0.30
C GLN A 63 12.41 1.90 -0.49
N TRP A 64 11.35 2.03 -1.30
CA TRP A 64 10.62 3.28 -1.50
C TRP A 64 10.19 3.91 -0.18
N SER A 65 9.46 3.16 0.66
CA SER A 65 8.91 3.69 1.91
C SER A 65 9.97 4.10 2.91
N ARG A 66 11.11 3.41 2.93
CA ARG A 66 12.26 3.77 3.76
C ARG A 66 12.84 5.12 3.33
N ASP A 67 13.06 5.30 2.04
CA ASP A 67 13.63 6.53 1.49
C ASP A 67 12.64 7.70 1.60
N ALA A 68 11.35 7.44 1.37
CA ALA A 68 10.25 8.39 1.54
C ALA A 68 10.18 8.92 2.99
N LEU A 69 10.25 8.04 3.99
CA LEU A 69 10.30 8.45 5.41
C LEU A 69 11.57 9.25 5.74
N ALA A 70 12.71 8.91 5.14
CA ALA A 70 13.97 9.62 5.35
C ALA A 70 14.04 10.98 4.64
N SER A 71 13.14 11.24 3.69
CA SER A 71 13.14 12.44 2.85
C SER A 71 12.77 13.74 3.58
N GLY A 72 12.21 13.65 4.79
CA GLY A 72 11.76 14.81 5.56
C GLY A 72 10.39 15.36 5.14
N HIS A 73 9.75 14.79 4.11
CA HIS A 73 8.36 15.09 3.80
C HIS A 73 7.43 14.46 4.86
N PRO A 74 6.44 15.20 5.38
CA PRO A 74 5.49 14.65 6.35
C PRO A 74 4.64 13.55 5.66
N PRO A 75 4.69 12.30 6.13
CA PRO A 75 3.90 11.22 5.53
C PRO A 75 2.40 11.50 5.72
N ALA A 76 1.62 11.27 4.67
CA ALA A 76 0.18 11.54 4.65
C ALA A 76 -0.65 10.27 4.38
N ALA A 77 -0.08 9.27 3.71
CA ALA A 77 -0.82 8.08 3.34
C ALA A 77 0.05 6.82 3.28
N ILE A 78 -0.61 5.67 3.39
CA ILE A 78 -0.05 4.34 3.18
C ILE A 78 -0.97 3.61 2.21
N LEU A 79 -0.43 3.26 1.03
CA LEU A 79 -1.11 2.45 0.03
C LEU A 79 -0.57 1.02 0.08
N VAL A 80 -1.48 0.07 0.24
CA VAL A 80 -1.17 -1.35 0.41
C VAL A 80 -1.87 -2.17 -0.65
N ASN A 81 -1.15 -3.11 -1.25
CA ASN A 81 -1.74 -4.13 -2.13
C ASN A 81 -1.43 -5.55 -1.64
N ALA A 82 -2.35 -6.47 -1.91
CA ALA A 82 -2.22 -7.90 -1.65
C ALA A 82 -2.24 -8.71 -2.95
N GLY A 83 -1.71 -9.93 -2.90
CA GLY A 83 -1.65 -10.85 -4.05
C GLY A 83 -0.35 -10.77 -4.87
N ASN A 84 0.38 -9.66 -4.81
CA ASN A 84 1.68 -9.47 -5.45
C ASN A 84 2.62 -8.68 -4.52
N ALA A 85 3.82 -9.23 -4.25
CA ALA A 85 4.78 -8.62 -3.33
C ALA A 85 5.63 -7.51 -3.94
N ASN A 86 5.65 -7.37 -5.28
CA ASN A 86 6.56 -6.52 -6.03
C ASN A 86 8.03 -6.65 -5.55
N ALA A 87 8.43 -7.89 -5.29
CA ALA A 87 9.75 -8.27 -4.83
C ALA A 87 10.50 -8.99 -5.95
N PHE A 88 11.82 -8.76 -6.06
CA PHE A 88 12.65 -9.32 -7.14
C PHE A 88 12.18 -8.97 -8.57
N THR A 89 11.58 -7.80 -8.74
CA THR A 89 11.05 -7.30 -10.03
C THR A 89 11.94 -6.24 -10.69
N GLY A 90 13.09 -5.91 -10.09
CA GLY A 90 14.09 -5.01 -10.66
C GLY A 90 13.56 -3.60 -10.96
N SER A 91 14.03 -3.02 -12.07
CA SER A 91 13.64 -1.67 -12.52
C SER A 91 12.14 -1.53 -12.79
N ALA A 92 11.47 -2.60 -13.24
CA ALA A 92 10.03 -2.61 -13.43
C ALA A 92 9.31 -2.39 -12.08
N GLY A 93 9.76 -3.07 -11.01
CA GLY A 93 9.21 -2.88 -9.68
C GLY A 93 9.41 -1.47 -9.13
N ILE A 94 10.58 -0.87 -9.40
CA ILE A 94 10.89 0.52 -9.05
C ILE A 94 9.95 1.49 -9.79
N ALA A 95 9.78 1.30 -11.10
CA ALA A 95 8.86 2.12 -11.88
C ALA A 95 7.42 2.02 -11.37
N THR A 96 6.97 0.82 -11.00
CA THR A 96 5.63 0.60 -10.42
C THR A 96 5.44 1.38 -9.13
N VAL A 97 6.40 1.33 -8.19
CA VAL A 97 6.25 2.06 -6.91
C VAL A 97 6.27 3.57 -7.12
N THR A 98 7.12 4.08 -8.01
CA THR A 98 7.15 5.52 -8.34
C THR A 98 5.85 5.99 -8.96
N ALA A 99 5.30 5.24 -9.92
CA ALA A 99 4.03 5.56 -10.56
C ALA A 99 2.87 5.53 -9.54
N SER A 100 2.79 4.47 -8.73
CA SER A 100 1.72 4.30 -7.73
C SER A 100 1.73 5.41 -6.69
N ALA A 101 2.90 5.76 -6.15
CA ALA A 101 3.02 6.86 -5.19
C ALA A 101 2.67 8.21 -5.83
N THR A 102 3.07 8.43 -7.09
CA THR A 102 2.75 9.67 -7.82
C THR A 102 1.26 9.80 -8.08
N GLY A 103 0.62 8.76 -8.61
CA GLY A 103 -0.81 8.75 -8.91
C GLY A 103 -1.67 8.86 -7.65
N MET A 104 -1.23 8.27 -6.54
CA MET A 104 -1.93 8.42 -5.26
C MET A 104 -1.74 9.81 -4.65
N ALA A 105 -0.53 10.35 -4.71
CA ALA A 105 -0.24 11.68 -4.19
C ALA A 105 -1.04 12.77 -4.91
N GLN A 106 -1.26 12.62 -6.21
CA GLN A 106 -2.13 13.52 -6.98
C GLN A 106 -3.58 13.51 -6.50
N ARG A 107 -4.13 12.33 -6.17
CA ARG A 107 -5.51 12.18 -5.67
C ARG A 107 -5.66 12.77 -4.27
N ILE A 108 -4.69 12.51 -3.39
CA ILE A 108 -4.73 12.98 -1.99
C ILE A 108 -4.31 14.45 -1.85
N GLY A 109 -3.64 15.03 -2.86
CA GLY A 109 -3.13 16.40 -2.80
C GLY A 109 -1.86 16.55 -1.95
N CYS A 110 -0.95 15.56 -2.02
CA CYS A 110 0.32 15.56 -1.31
C CYS A 110 1.52 15.33 -2.27
N THR A 111 2.73 15.21 -1.74
CA THR A 111 3.91 14.83 -2.54
C THR A 111 4.02 13.30 -2.64
N PRO A 112 4.62 12.74 -3.70
CA PRO A 112 4.84 11.30 -3.80
C PRO A 112 5.57 10.71 -2.57
N GLN A 113 6.53 11.45 -2.02
CA GLN A 113 7.29 11.05 -0.82
C GLN A 113 6.44 11.04 0.46
N ALA A 114 5.25 11.65 0.45
CA ALA A 114 4.29 11.54 1.53
C ALA A 114 3.43 10.26 1.46
N VAL A 115 3.56 9.47 0.39
CA VAL A 115 2.84 8.20 0.20
C VAL A 115 3.79 7.03 0.42
N LEU A 116 3.58 6.30 1.51
CA LEU A 116 4.27 5.04 1.78
C LEU A 116 3.56 3.89 1.05
N LEU A 117 4.32 2.90 0.65
CA LEU A 117 3.85 1.73 -0.08
C LEU A 117 4.19 0.44 0.67
N ALA A 118 3.25 -0.50 0.65
CA ALA A 118 3.47 -1.87 1.10
C ALA A 118 2.82 -2.86 0.14
N SER A 119 3.48 -4.00 -0.09
CA SER A 119 2.99 -5.03 -1.00
C SER A 119 3.23 -6.41 -0.40
N THR A 120 2.26 -7.30 -0.54
CA THR A 120 2.38 -8.69 -0.08
C THR A 120 1.79 -9.67 -1.08
N GLY A 121 2.43 -10.82 -1.28
CA GLY A 121 1.98 -11.84 -2.21
C GLY A 121 3.13 -12.57 -2.89
N VAL A 122 2.94 -12.93 -4.15
CA VAL A 122 3.92 -13.68 -4.93
C VAL A 122 5.18 -12.84 -5.17
N ILE A 123 6.36 -13.46 -5.02
CA ILE A 123 7.68 -12.88 -5.31
C ILE A 123 8.05 -13.17 -6.77
N GLY A 124 8.62 -12.20 -7.47
CA GLY A 124 9.12 -12.33 -8.84
C GLY A 124 8.10 -12.01 -9.95
N GLU A 125 6.83 -11.80 -9.61
CA GLU A 125 5.79 -11.41 -10.56
C GLU A 125 5.73 -9.87 -10.70
N PRO A 126 5.86 -9.31 -11.92
CA PRO A 126 5.67 -7.87 -12.14
C PRO A 126 4.28 -7.38 -11.72
N LEU A 127 4.21 -6.14 -11.25
CA LEU A 127 2.98 -5.47 -10.79
C LEU A 127 2.67 -4.28 -11.68
N ASP A 128 1.45 -4.22 -12.25
CA ASP A 128 0.99 -3.08 -13.07
C ASP A 128 0.47 -1.95 -12.17
N SER A 129 1.11 -0.78 -12.20
CA SER A 129 0.73 0.36 -11.35
C SER A 129 -0.64 0.93 -11.70
N ARG A 130 -1.08 0.84 -12.97
CA ARG A 130 -2.35 1.42 -13.43
C ARG A 130 -3.54 0.85 -12.69
N VAL A 131 -3.44 -0.42 -12.32
CA VAL A 131 -4.47 -1.13 -11.56
C VAL A 131 -4.58 -0.54 -10.15
N LEU A 132 -3.46 -0.18 -9.52
CA LEU A 132 -3.43 0.39 -8.17
C LEU A 132 -4.02 1.81 -8.13
N GLU A 133 -3.78 2.58 -9.18
CA GLU A 133 -4.25 3.97 -9.29
C GLU A 133 -5.76 4.05 -9.55
N ALA A 134 -6.29 3.22 -10.45
CA ALA A 134 -7.70 3.25 -10.84
C ALA A 134 -8.67 2.79 -9.73
N THR A 135 -8.18 2.07 -8.72
CA THR A 135 -9.05 1.44 -7.73
C THR A 135 -9.61 2.46 -6.70
N PHE A 136 -9.04 3.66 -6.61
CA PHE A 136 -9.45 4.70 -5.65
C PHE A 136 -9.99 5.97 -6.32
N ASP A 137 -10.56 5.84 -7.52
CA ASP A 137 -11.22 6.97 -8.18
C ASP A 137 -12.46 7.42 -7.37
N GLY A 138 -12.44 8.65 -6.85
CA GLY A 138 -13.53 9.23 -6.06
C GLY A 138 -13.24 9.49 -4.58
N LEU A 139 -12.02 9.19 -4.12
CA LEU A 139 -11.44 9.77 -2.90
C LEU A 139 -10.94 11.20 -3.15
#